data_AF-A0A2E2W610-F1
#
_entry.id   AF-A0A2E2W610-F1
#
_cell.length_a   1.000
_cell.length_b   1.000
_cell.length_c   1.000
_cell.angle_alpha   90.00
_cell.angle_beta   90.00
_cell.angle_gamma   90.00
#
_symmetry.space_group_name_H-M   'P 1'
#
loop_
_entity.id
_entity.type
_entity.pdbx_description
1 polymer ?
#
loop_
_entity_poly.entity_id
_entity_poly.type
_entity_poly.pdbx_seq_one_letter_code
_entity_poly.pdbx_strand_id
1 'polypeptide(L)' 'MDLEKEAKRHVEHKQKLFYQTLSNKLEPVRECILEFLPESRGRDRALEHVDDVAALARYTAELHGIK' A
#
# COMPACT_ATOMS: atom_id res chain seq x y z
N MET A 1 0.38 9.53 32.86
CA MET A 1 0.18 9.42 31.39
C MET A 1 1.53 9.70 30.77
N ASP A 2 2.10 8.71 30.09
CA ASP A 2 3.51 8.71 29.69
C ASP A 2 3.60 9.14 28.23
N LEU A 3 4.03 10.38 27.98
CA LEU A 3 4.01 11.03 26.67
C LEU A 3 4.74 10.21 25.60
N GLU A 4 5.79 9.47 25.98
CA GLU A 4 6.51 8.58 25.05
C GLU A 4 5.65 7.40 24.58
N LYS A 5 4.83 6.82 25.46
CA LYS A 5 3.92 5.72 25.09
C LYS A 5 2.82 6.21 24.17
N GLU A 6 2.37 7.44 24.36
CA GLU A 6 1.32 8.04 23.55
C GLU A 6 1.82 8.43 22.16
N ALA A 7 3.03 8.98 22.07
CA ALA A 7 3.69 9.25 20.80
C ALA A 7 3.91 7.96 19.98
N LYS A 8 4.37 6.86 20.62
CA LYS A 8 4.52 5.55 19.96
C LYS A 8 3.21 5.03 19.38
N ARG A 9 2.13 5.04 20.18
CA ARG A 9 0.79 4.64 19.72
C ARG A 9 0.31 5.48 18.53
N HIS A 10 0.59 6.78 18.54
CA HIS A 10 0.18 7.68 17.45
C HIS A 10 0.92 7.39 16.14
N VAL A 11 2.21 7.03 16.21
CA VAL A 11 3.02 6.64 15.06
C VAL A 11 2.58 5.29 14.50
N GLU A 12 2.37 4.29 15.36
CA GLU A 12 1.85 2.97 14.98
C GLU A 12 0.49 3.09 14.28
N HIS A 13 -0.41 3.93 14.82
CA HIS A 13 -1.71 4.19 14.22
C HIS A 13 -1.59 4.82 12.82
N LYS A 14 -0.72 5.84 12.66
CA LYS A 14 -0.47 6.48 11.36
C LYS A 14 0.11 5.51 10.33
N GLN A 15 1.04 4.64 10.75
CA GLN A 15 1.61 3.60 9.89
C GLN A 15 0.52 2.62 9.43
N LYS A 16 -0.35 2.16 10.35
CA LYS A 16 -1.48 1.29 10.01
C LYS A 16 -2.43 1.95 9.01
N LEU A 17 -2.77 3.22 9.25
CA LEU A 17 -3.64 3.98 8.35
C LEU A 17 -3.03 4.15 6.96
N PHE A 18 -1.71 4.37 6.89
CA PHE A 18 -0.97 4.52 5.64
C PHE A 18 -1.03 3.23 4.81
N TYR A 19 -0.73 2.07 5.40
CA TYR A 19 -0.77 0.80 4.68
C TYR A 19 -2.18 0.43 4.20
N GLN A 20 -3.20 0.64 5.03
CA GLN A 20 -4.59 0.43 4.63
C GLN A 20 -5.01 1.35 3.48
N THR A 21 -4.65 2.63 3.58
CA THR A 21 -4.96 3.62 2.53
C THR A 21 -4.26 3.26 1.23
N LEU A 22 -2.98 2.87 1.29
CA LEU A 22 -2.20 2.48 0.12
C LEU A 22 -2.83 1.26 -0.57
N SER A 23 -3.14 0.20 0.18
CA SER A 23 -3.80 -0.99 -0.39
C SER A 23 -5.14 -0.65 -1.04
N ASN A 24 -5.97 0.18 -0.40
CA ASN A 24 -7.27 0.59 -0.94
C ASN A 24 -7.16 1.46 -2.19
N LYS A 25 -6.05 2.18 -2.36
CA LYS A 25 -5.82 3.08 -3.51
C LYS A 25 -5.17 2.36 -4.70
N LEU A 26 -4.48 1.24 -4.49
CA LEU A 26 -3.83 0.49 -5.57
C LEU A 26 -4.82 -0.30 -6.43
N GLU A 27 -5.91 -0.83 -5.85
CA GLU A 27 -6.91 -1.60 -6.61
C GLU A 27 -7.56 -0.76 -7.73
N PRO A 28 -8.09 0.46 -7.47
CA PRO A 28 -8.64 1.29 -8.53
C PRO A 28 -7.62 1.69 -9.60
N VAL A 29 -6.34 1.82 -9.22
CA VAL A 29 -5.26 2.12 -10.20
C VAL A 29 -5.05 0.93 -11.13
N ARG A 30 -5.07 -0.30 -10.60
CA ARG A 30 -4.99 -1.53 -11.38
C ARG A 30 -6.17 -1.65 -12.35
N GLU A 31 -7.39 -1.39 -11.88
CA GLU A 31 -8.60 -1.39 -12.70
C GLU A 31 -8.51 -0.36 -13.83
N CYS A 32 -8.12 0.89 -13.53
CA CYS A 32 -7.90 1.93 -14.55
C CYS A 32 -6.85 1.53 -15.59
N ILE A 33 -5.77 0.85 -15.18
CA ILE A 33 -4.75 0.37 -16.13
C ILE A 33 -5.35 -0.68 -17.08
N LEU A 34 -6.15 -1.61 -16.56
CA LEU A 34 -6.78 -2.65 -17.37
C LEU A 34 -7.86 -2.08 -18.31
N GLU A 35 -8.61 -1.08 -17.85
CA GLU A 35 -9.72 -0.49 -18.61
C GLU A 35 -9.25 0.46 -19.70
N PHE A 36 -8.25 1.31 -19.42
CA PHE A 36 -7.91 2.43 -20.30
C PHE A 36 -6.62 2.24 -21.09
N LEU A 37 -5.72 1.34 -20.69
CA LEU A 37 -4.51 1.06 -21.47
C LEU A 37 -4.69 -0.14 -22.41
N PRO A 38 -4.28 0.01 -23.69
CA PRO A 38 -4.31 -1.10 -24.63
C PRO A 38 -3.28 -2.18 -24.26
N GLU A 39 -3.55 -3.41 -24.69
CA GLU A 39 -2.67 -4.55 -24.48
C GLU A 39 -1.28 -4.27 -25.04
N SER A 40 -0.29 -4.16 -24.16
CA SER A 40 1.07 -3.80 -24.54
C SER A 40 2.03 -4.11 -23.41
N ARG A 41 3.31 -4.24 -23.76
CA ARG A 41 4.41 -4.32 -22.77
C ARG A 41 4.47 -3.12 -21.83
N GLY A 42 3.85 -1.99 -22.19
CA GLY A 42 3.73 -0.83 -21.31
C GLY A 42 2.68 -1.07 -20.23
N ARG A 43 1.51 -1.59 -20.62
CA ARG A 43 0.44 -1.98 -19.70
C ARG A 43 0.91 -3.05 -18.72
N ASP A 44 1.57 -4.09 -19.23
CA ASP A 44 1.99 -5.22 -18.39
C ASP A 44 3.00 -4.77 -17.32
N ARG A 45 3.97 -3.92 -17.69
CA ARG A 45 4.91 -3.32 -16.72
C ARG A 45 4.23 -2.41 -15.71
N ALA A 46 3.22 -1.64 -16.13
CA ALA A 46 2.47 -0.80 -15.21
C ALA A 46 1.71 -1.63 -14.17
N LEU A 47 1.15 -2.77 -14.57
CA LEU A 47 0.50 -3.72 -13.66
C LEU A 47 1.51 -4.35 -12.70
N GLU A 48 2.65 -4.83 -13.19
CA GLU A 48 3.73 -5.36 -12.34
C GLU A 48 4.17 -4.35 -11.28
N HIS A 49 4.34 -3.07 -11.65
CA HIS A 49 4.70 -2.03 -10.68
C HIS A 49 3.63 -1.81 -9.60
N VAL A 50 2.34 -1.89 -9.95
CA VAL A 50 1.26 -1.81 -8.96
C VAL A 50 1.32 -3.00 -8.00
N ASP A 51 1.52 -4.20 -8.53
CA ASP A 51 1.61 -5.42 -7.74
C ASP A 51 2.85 -5.43 -6.83
N ASP A 52 4.00 -4.95 -7.31
CA ASP A 52 5.24 -4.80 -6.56
C ASP A 52 5.06 -3.85 -5.37
N VAL A 53 4.43 -2.68 -5.61
CA VAL A 53 4.15 -1.71 -4.53
C VAL A 53 3.19 -2.31 -3.51
N ALA A 54 2.17 -3.05 -3.94
CA ALA A 54 1.25 -3.75 -3.04
C ALA A 54 1.94 -4.85 -2.22
N ALA A 55 2.87 -5.60 -2.83
CA ALA A 55 3.66 -6.62 -2.15
C ALA A 55 4.59 -6.00 -1.11
N LEU A 56 5.30 -4.92 -1.46
CA LEU A 56 6.19 -4.20 -0.55
C LEU A 56 5.42 -3.60 0.63
N ALA A 57 4.25 -3.01 0.37
CA ALA A 57 3.38 -2.47 1.42
C ALA A 57 2.93 -3.56 2.41
N ARG A 58 2.50 -4.73 1.90
CA ARG A 58 2.11 -5.87 2.73
C ARG A 58 3.28 -6.40 3.56
N TYR A 59 4.43 -6.62 2.93
CA TYR A 59 5.63 -7.10 3.62
C TYR A 59 6.04 -6.14 4.77
N THR A 60 6.02 -4.84 4.50
CA THR A 60 6.39 -3.84 5.50
C THR A 60 5.34 -3.76 6.62
N ALA A 61 4.05 -3.89 6.31
CA ALA A 61 2.99 -3.98 7.32
C ALA A 61 3.18 -5.20 8.23
N GLU A 62 3.49 -6.37 7.65
CA GLU A 62 3.76 -7.60 8.40
C GLU A 62 4.97 -7.47 9.33
N LEU A 63 6.08 -6.88 8.85
CA LEU A 63 7.28 -6.61 9.66
C LEU A 63 6.99 -5.76 10.90
N HIS A 64 6.04 -4.83 10.79
CA HIS A 64 5.64 -3.96 11.90
C HIS A 64 4.45 -4.49 12.69
N GLY A 65 4.00 -5.73 12.45
CA GLY A 65 2.86 -6.33 13.16
C GLY A 65 1.51 -5.66 12.83
N ILE A 66 1.46 -4.92 11.72
CA ILE A 66 0.27 -4.25 11.21
C ILE A 66 -0.49 -5.28 10.37
N LYS A 67 -1.26 -6.13 11.06
CA LYS A 67 -2.26 -7.01 10.44
C LYS A 67 -3.64 -6.33 10.40
#